data_AF-A0A0F9CGK6-F1
#
_entry.id   AF-A0A0F9CGK6-F1
#
_cell.length_a   1.000
_cell.length_b   1.000
_cell.length_c   1.000
_cell.angle_alpha   90.00
_cell.angle_beta   90.00
_cell.angle_gamma   90.00
#
_symmetry.space_group_name_H-M   'P 1'
#
loop_
_entity.id
_entity.type
_entity.pdbx_description
1 polymer ?
#
loop_
_entity_poly.entity_id
_entity_poly.type
_entity_poly.pdbx_seq_one_letter_code
_entity_poly.pdbx_strand_id
1 'polypeptide(L)'
;QRPITYFEIVRDGKVVERVDVKGGRKKVDVSRKLLFKRSGWLAIRAGHVKPAALNWGRTLTAAHSSPIYVTVNDRLPADKDSAKYMIARMDTTIEWADSTATWSSDKYKARALTSYRKARAFYEQALDRAAADGQ
;
A
#
# COMPACT_ATOMS: atom_id res chain seq x y z
N GLN A 1 20.08 -17.02 -0.52
CA GLN A 1 18.85 -16.53 -1.18
C GLN A 1 18.08 -17.71 -1.77
N ARG A 2 16.78 -17.85 -1.47
CA ARG A 2 15.94 -18.94 -2.05
C ARG A 2 15.57 -18.63 -3.50
N PRO A 3 15.35 -19.65 -4.35
CA PRO A 3 14.82 -19.42 -5.70
C PRO A 3 13.44 -18.76 -5.66
N ILE A 4 13.16 -17.90 -6.63
CA ILE A 4 11.83 -17.34 -6.87
C ILE A 4 11.00 -18.43 -7.55
N THR A 5 9.89 -18.82 -6.94
CA THR A 5 8.97 -19.81 -7.53
C THR A 5 7.69 -19.18 -8.04
N TYR A 6 7.40 -17.95 -7.65
CA TYR A 6 6.34 -17.12 -8.22
C TYR A 6 6.64 -15.64 -8.00
N PHE A 7 5.99 -14.79 -8.77
CA PHE A 7 5.82 -13.38 -8.44
C PHE A 7 4.38 -12.96 -8.65
N GLU A 8 3.98 -11.94 -7.91
CA GLU A 8 2.65 -11.35 -7.93
C GLU A 8 2.78 -9.88 -8.29
N ILE A 9 1.96 -9.48 -9.24
CA ILE A 9 1.75 -8.09 -9.61
C ILE A 9 0.60 -7.58 -8.74
N VAL A 10 0.91 -6.60 -7.90
CA VAL A 10 -0.04 -5.98 -6.98
C VAL A 10 -0.41 -4.62 -7.54
N ARG A 11 -1.71 -4.35 -7.67
CA ARG A 11 -2.25 -3.06 -8.05
C ARG A 11 -3.24 -2.61 -7.00
N ASP A 12 -3.05 -1.41 -6.47
CA ASP A 12 -3.97 -0.79 -5.50
C ASP A 12 -4.30 -1.76 -4.34
N GLY A 13 -3.29 -2.50 -3.85
CA GLY A 13 -3.41 -3.48 -2.76
C GLY A 13 -3.94 -4.87 -3.15
N LYS A 14 -4.36 -5.09 -4.40
CA LYS A 14 -4.92 -6.36 -4.88
C LYS A 14 -3.94 -7.06 -5.83
N VAL A 15 -3.81 -8.38 -5.71
CA VAL A 15 -3.04 -9.18 -6.69
C VAL A 15 -3.86 -9.25 -7.98
N VAL A 16 -3.34 -8.64 -9.06
CA VAL A 16 -3.99 -8.63 -10.38
C VAL A 16 -3.45 -9.72 -11.30
N GLU A 17 -2.22 -10.17 -11.06
CA GLU A 17 -1.64 -11.30 -11.77
C GLU A 17 -0.69 -12.03 -10.84
N ARG A 18 -0.69 -13.36 -10.93
CA ARG A 18 0.36 -14.21 -10.38
C ARG A 18 1.00 -15.00 -11.50
N VAL A 19 2.32 -15.05 -11.48
CA VAL A 19 3.11 -15.79 -12.47
C VAL A 19 3.99 -16.79 -11.75
N ASP A 20 3.80 -18.07 -12.07
CA ASP A 20 4.61 -19.14 -11.53
C ASP A 20 5.92 -19.28 -12.31
N VAL A 21 7.01 -19.50 -11.57
CA VAL A 21 8.37 -19.67 -12.09
C VAL A 21 8.75 -21.13 -11.91
N LYS A 22 8.46 -21.94 -12.95
CA LYS A 22 8.72 -23.39 -12.94
C LYS A 22 10.20 -23.67 -12.66
N GLY A 23 10.44 -24.64 -11.77
CA GLY A 23 11.78 -25.06 -11.34
C GLY A 23 12.49 -24.11 -10.37
N GLY A 24 11.94 -22.91 -10.12
CA GLY A 24 12.54 -21.91 -9.25
C GLY A 24 13.79 -21.28 -9.87
N ARG A 25 13.87 -19.94 -9.88
CA ARG A 25 15.02 -19.23 -10.48
C ARG A 25 15.55 -18.14 -9.56
N LYS A 26 16.86 -17.88 -9.61
CA LYS A 26 17.47 -16.75 -8.87
C LYS A 26 17.31 -15.41 -9.59
N LYS A 27 17.05 -15.44 -10.90
CA LYS A 27 16.77 -14.29 -11.76
C LYS A 27 15.61 -14.63 -12.67
N VAL A 28 14.66 -13.71 -12.79
CA VAL A 28 13.46 -13.83 -13.62
C VAL A 28 13.22 -12.47 -14.25
N ASP A 29 13.07 -12.44 -15.57
CA ASP A 29 12.68 -11.25 -16.30
C ASP A 29 11.22 -11.42 -16.74
N VAL A 30 10.39 -10.41 -16.48
CA VAL A 30 8.98 -10.40 -16.86
C VAL A 30 8.64 -9.10 -17.56
N SER A 31 7.90 -9.21 -18.66
CA SER A 31 7.28 -8.07 -19.33
C SER A 31 5.77 -8.25 -19.37
N ARG A 32 5.03 -7.20 -18.99
CA ARG A 32 3.57 -7.15 -18.97
C ARG A 32 3.08 -5.79 -19.43
N LYS A 33 1.96 -5.79 -20.13
CA LYS A 33 1.21 -4.57 -20.48
C LYS A 33 -0.02 -4.50 -19.58
N LEU A 34 -0.14 -3.42 -18.82
CA LEU A 34 -1.24 -3.21 -17.87
C LEU A 34 -1.94 -1.90 -18.21
N LEU A 35 -3.27 -1.92 -18.29
CA LEU A 35 -4.08 -0.74 -18.57
C LEU A 35 -4.50 -0.05 -17.26
N PHE A 36 -4.19 1.25 -17.16
CA PHE A 36 -4.66 2.11 -16.09
C PHE A 36 -5.81 2.99 -16.60
N LYS A 37 -7.05 2.61 -16.28
CA LYS A 37 -8.25 3.45 -16.52
C LYS A 37 -8.35 4.63 -15.55
N ARG A 38 -7.64 4.57 -14.43
CA ARG A 38 -7.60 5.55 -13.35
C ARG A 38 -6.22 5.56 -12.70
N SER A 39 -5.88 6.65 -12.02
CA SER A 39 -4.66 6.75 -11.23
C SER A 39 -4.61 5.69 -10.13
N GLY A 40 -3.41 5.24 -9.82
CA GLY A 40 -3.17 4.17 -8.86
C GLY A 40 -1.69 3.88 -8.70
N TRP A 41 -1.38 2.71 -8.16
CA TRP A 41 0.00 2.25 -8.03
C TRP A 41 0.13 0.76 -8.32
N LEU A 42 1.36 0.37 -8.67
CA LEU A 42 1.76 -1.01 -8.93
C LEU A 42 2.98 -1.37 -8.11
N ALA A 43 3.04 -2.58 -7.58
CA ALA A 43 4.28 -3.18 -7.10
C ALA A 43 4.40 -4.63 -7.55
N ILE A 44 5.62 -5.15 -7.56
CA ILE A 44 5.89 -6.57 -7.81
C ILE A 44 6.44 -7.16 -6.53
N ARG A 45 5.92 -8.33 -6.16
CA ARG A 45 6.45 -9.11 -5.04
C ARG A 45 6.79 -10.53 -5.49
N ALA A 46 7.99 -10.98 -5.15
CA ALA A 46 8.47 -12.32 -5.45
C ALA A 46 8.35 -13.21 -4.21
N GLY A 47 8.08 -14.50 -4.40
CA GLY A 47 7.93 -15.43 -3.30
C GLY A 47 8.41 -16.84 -3.60
N HIS A 48 8.51 -17.63 -2.53
CA HIS A 48 8.80 -19.06 -2.57
C HIS A 48 7.61 -19.84 -2.04
N VAL A 49 7.12 -20.87 -2.75
CA VAL A 49 5.94 -21.66 -2.38
C VAL A 49 6.12 -22.47 -1.10
N LYS A 50 7.31 -23.03 -0.87
CA LYS A 50 7.60 -23.76 0.37
C LYS A 50 7.86 -22.79 1.52
N PRO A 51 7.28 -23.02 2.71
CA PRO A 51 7.61 -22.27 3.92
C PRO A 51 9.10 -22.30 4.25
N ALA A 52 9.57 -21.31 5.01
CA ALA A 52 10.92 -21.31 5.55
C ALA A 52 10.89 -21.78 7.01
N ALA A 53 11.66 -22.83 7.32
CA ALA A 53 11.78 -23.34 8.70
C ALA A 53 12.24 -22.25 9.68
N LEU A 54 13.16 -21.39 9.23
CA LEU A 54 13.68 -20.25 9.99
C LEU A 54 12.69 -19.08 10.16
N ASN A 55 11.51 -19.15 9.56
CA ASN A 55 10.48 -18.09 9.65
C ASN A 55 9.18 -18.63 10.28
N TRP A 56 9.30 -19.43 11.33
CA TRP A 56 8.16 -20.05 12.03
C TRP A 56 7.19 -20.78 11.07
N GLY A 57 7.73 -21.43 10.04
CA GLY A 57 6.91 -22.18 9.07
C GLY A 57 6.02 -21.32 8.18
N ARG A 58 6.30 -20.02 8.03
CA ARG A 58 5.55 -19.13 7.12
C ARG A 58 6.17 -19.08 5.72
N THR A 59 5.32 -18.96 4.72
CA THR A 59 5.73 -18.52 3.37
C THR A 59 5.91 -17.01 3.40
N LEU A 60 7.12 -16.53 3.13
CA LEU A 60 7.42 -15.10 3.05
C LEU A 60 7.60 -14.64 1.60
N THR A 61 7.21 -13.40 1.38
CA THR A 61 7.69 -12.59 0.25
C THR A 61 9.21 -12.55 0.31
N ALA A 62 9.87 -13.05 -0.74
CA ALA A 62 11.32 -13.06 -0.88
C ALA A 62 11.86 -11.67 -1.23
N ALA A 63 11.10 -10.87 -1.98
CA ALA A 63 11.43 -9.49 -2.32
C ALA A 63 10.16 -8.72 -2.73
N HIS A 64 10.17 -7.40 -2.55
CA HIS A 64 9.10 -6.49 -2.98
C HIS A 64 9.73 -5.25 -3.60
N SER A 65 9.19 -4.75 -4.72
CA SER A 65 9.65 -3.49 -5.32
C SER A 65 9.09 -2.29 -4.54
N SER A 66 9.72 -1.11 -4.64
CA SER A 66 8.97 0.10 -4.32
C SER A 66 7.75 0.23 -5.25
N PRO A 67 6.64 0.81 -4.79
CA PRO A 67 5.50 1.05 -5.65
C PRO A 67 5.86 2.08 -6.73
N ILE A 68 5.36 1.82 -7.95
CA ILE A 68 5.35 2.78 -9.05
C ILE A 68 3.96 3.39 -9.09
N TYR A 69 3.89 4.72 -9.04
CA TYR A 69 2.63 5.46 -9.11
C TYR A 69 2.33 5.86 -10.54
N VAL A 70 1.08 5.71 -10.94
CA VAL A 70 0.58 6.07 -12.27
C VAL A 70 -0.52 7.11 -12.10
N THR A 71 -0.35 8.24 -12.76
CA THR A 71 -1.34 9.33 -12.81
C THR A 71 -2.03 9.31 -14.17
N VAL A 72 -3.37 9.34 -14.16
CA VAL A 72 -4.22 9.39 -15.34
C VAL A 72 -5.03 10.68 -15.27
N ASN A 73 -4.98 11.48 -16.35
CA ASN A 73 -5.68 12.77 -16.46
C ASN A 73 -5.39 13.74 -15.29
N ASP A 74 -4.16 13.75 -14.77
CA ASP A 74 -3.73 14.57 -13.63
C ASP A 74 -4.56 14.40 -12.35
N ARG A 75 -5.31 13.30 -12.24
CA ARG A 75 -6.11 12.99 -11.04
C ARG A 75 -5.28 12.21 -10.03
N LEU A 76 -5.42 12.53 -8.74
CA LEU A 76 -4.84 11.70 -7.69
C LEU A 76 -5.56 10.34 -7.62
N PRO A 77 -4.86 9.26 -7.23
CA PRO A 77 -5.51 8.00 -6.89
C PRO A 77 -6.57 8.23 -5.81
N ALA A 78 -7.78 7.75 -6.07
CA ALA A 78 -8.89 7.77 -5.13
C ALA A 78 -9.44 6.35 -5.04
N ASP A 79 -9.18 5.67 -3.93
CA ASP A 79 -9.71 4.35 -3.60
C ASP A 79 -10.56 4.49 -2.33
N LYS A 80 -11.84 4.13 -2.44
CA LYS A 80 -12.84 4.38 -1.40
C LYS A 80 -12.54 3.64 -0.11
N ASP A 81 -12.18 2.37 -0.20
CA ASP A 81 -11.91 1.53 0.98
C ASP A 81 -10.64 2.00 1.71
N SER A 82 -9.60 2.34 0.95
CA SER A 82 -8.37 2.92 1.48
C SER A 82 -8.63 4.28 2.15
N ALA A 83 -9.44 5.15 1.53
CA ALA A 83 -9.78 6.45 2.10
C ALA A 83 -10.56 6.31 3.42
N LYS A 84 -11.59 5.45 3.46
CA LYS A 84 -12.35 5.16 4.69
C LYS A 84 -11.47 4.62 5.80
N TYR A 85 -10.62 3.64 5.47
CA TYR A 85 -9.68 3.07 6.42
C TYR A 85 -8.74 4.14 6.98
N MET A 86 -8.17 4.97 6.12
CA MET A 86 -7.23 6.02 6.55
C MET A 86 -7.91 7.11 7.37
N ILE A 87 -9.15 7.49 7.08
CA ILE A 87 -9.93 8.42 7.92
C ILE A 87 -10.10 7.83 9.32
N ALA A 88 -10.61 6.61 9.44
CA ALA A 88 -10.78 5.95 10.74
C ALA A 88 -9.44 5.79 11.48
N ARG A 89 -8.36 5.50 10.74
CA ARG A 89 -7.01 5.43 11.31
C ARG A 89 -6.52 6.79 11.80
N MET A 90 -6.81 7.87 11.08
CA MET A 90 -6.48 9.23 11.52
C MET A 90 -7.30 9.65 12.73
N ASP A 91 -8.59 9.29 12.80
CA ASP A 91 -9.43 9.56 13.97
C ASP A 91 -8.83 8.93 15.23
N THR A 92 -8.53 7.63 15.19
CA THR A 92 -7.88 6.92 16.29
C THR A 92 -6.49 7.46 16.62
N THR A 93 -5.73 7.90 15.62
CA THR A 93 -4.39 8.47 15.82
C THR A 93 -4.45 9.85 16.47
N ILE A 94 -5.41 10.69 16.06
CA ILE A 94 -5.64 12.02 16.62
C ILE A 94 -6.08 11.90 18.07
N GLU A 95 -7.03 11.02 18.36
CA GLU A 95 -7.51 10.75 19.73
C GLU A 95 -6.35 10.30 20.63
N TRP A 96 -5.58 9.29 20.20
CA TRP A 96 -4.42 8.82 20.95
C TRP A 96 -3.36 9.91 21.16
N ALA A 97 -3.05 10.67 20.10
CA ALA A 97 -2.08 11.75 20.15
C ALA A 97 -2.50 12.87 21.11
N ASP A 98 -3.80 13.10 21.26
CA ASP A 98 -4.33 14.15 22.10
C ASP A 98 -4.45 13.73 23.58
N SER A 99 -4.94 12.52 23.84
CA SER A 99 -5.31 12.06 25.18
C SER A 99 -4.26 11.18 25.87
N THR A 100 -3.46 10.44 25.10
CA THR A 100 -2.68 9.31 25.64
C THR A 100 -1.18 9.46 25.41
N ALA A 101 -0.78 10.03 24.27
CA ALA A 101 0.63 10.13 23.92
C ALA A 101 1.40 11.10 24.82
N THR A 102 2.60 10.70 25.24
CA THR A 102 3.55 11.59 25.95
C THR A 102 4.31 12.43 24.94
N TRP A 103 4.36 13.74 25.18
CA TRP A 103 5.03 14.70 24.30
C TRP A 103 6.22 15.36 24.98
N SER A 104 7.26 15.65 24.19
CA SER A 104 8.42 16.42 24.66
C SER A 104 8.14 17.92 24.83
N SER A 105 7.09 18.43 24.17
CA SER A 105 6.52 19.76 24.42
C SER A 105 5.14 19.92 23.78
N ASP A 106 4.36 20.89 24.27
CA ASP A 106 3.07 21.26 23.68
C ASP A 106 3.19 21.73 22.24
N LYS A 107 4.29 22.42 21.91
CA LYS A 107 4.58 22.86 20.53
C LYS A 107 4.70 21.67 19.59
N TYR A 108 5.37 20.59 20.01
CA TYR A 108 5.48 19.39 19.20
C TYR A 108 4.14 18.66 19.07
N LYS A 109 3.37 18.55 20.17
CA LYS A 109 2.00 18.00 20.15
C LYS A 109 1.13 18.74 19.13
N ALA A 110 1.07 20.06 19.22
CA ALA A 110 0.27 20.91 18.33
C ALA A 110 0.67 20.74 16.85
N ARG A 111 1.98 20.68 16.56
CA ARG A 111 2.48 20.46 15.20
C ARG A 111 2.07 19.09 14.65
N ALA A 112 2.20 18.04 15.45
CA ALA A 112 1.81 16.68 15.04
C ALA A 112 0.30 16.58 14.79
N LEU A 113 -0.52 17.08 15.72
CA LEU A 113 -1.99 17.12 15.56
C LEU A 113 -2.41 17.91 14.31
N THR A 114 -1.72 19.01 14.00
CA THR A 114 -1.96 19.77 12.76
C THR A 114 -1.69 18.92 11.52
N SER A 115 -0.58 18.17 11.49
CA SER A 115 -0.27 17.27 10.37
C SER A 115 -1.28 16.14 10.23
N TYR A 116 -1.73 15.54 11.34
CA TYR A 116 -2.73 14.46 11.31
C TYR A 116 -4.09 14.95 10.81
N ARG A 117 -4.53 16.15 11.24
CA ARG A 117 -5.77 16.77 10.74
C ARG A 117 -5.69 17.09 9.24
N LYS A 118 -4.54 17.57 8.76
CA LYS A 118 -4.30 17.76 7.31
C LYS A 118 -4.39 16.44 6.54
N ALA A 119 -3.79 15.37 7.06
CA ALA A 119 -3.86 14.05 6.45
C ALA A 119 -5.31 13.53 6.42
N ARG A 120 -6.07 13.70 7.51
CA ARG A 120 -7.48 13.34 7.57
C ARG A 120 -8.31 14.05 6.50
N ALA A 121 -8.17 15.37 6.39
CA ALA A 121 -8.88 16.17 5.38
C ALA A 121 -8.50 15.76 3.95
N PHE A 122 -7.24 15.41 3.71
CA PHE A 122 -6.81 14.88 2.41
C PHE A 122 -7.54 13.58 2.04
N TYR A 123 -7.72 12.66 2.98
CA TYR A 123 -8.44 11.41 2.74
C TYR A 123 -9.96 11.59 2.63
N GLU A 124 -10.55 12.59 3.29
CA GLU A 124 -11.95 12.98 3.06
C GLU A 124 -12.16 13.45 1.62
N GLN A 125 -11.30 14.34 1.13
CA GLN A 125 -11.35 14.75 -0.28
C GLN A 125 -11.12 13.58 -1.24
N ALA A 126 -10.28 12.60 -0.87
CA ALA A 126 -10.09 11.39 -1.66
C ALA A 126 -11.34 10.51 -1.68
N LEU A 127 -12.08 10.42 -0.57
CA LEU A 127 -13.34 9.71 -0.47
C LEU A 127 -14.40 10.35 -1.37
N ASP A 128 -14.51 11.68 -1.36
CA ASP A 128 -15.44 12.43 -2.21
C ASP A 128 -15.14 12.22 -3.70
N ARG A 129 -13.86 12.27 -4.09
CA ARG A 129 -13.41 11.96 -5.45
C ARG A 129 -13.76 10.53 -5.85
N ALA A 130 -13.53 9.55 -4.97
CA ALA A 130 -13.84 8.15 -5.24
C ALA A 130 -15.34 7.95 -5.48
N ALA A 131 -16.19 8.64 -4.70
CA ALA A 131 -17.64 8.63 -4.90
C ALA A 131 -18.06 9.23 -6.25
N ALA A 132 -17.45 10.36 -6.65
CA ALA A 132 -17.72 10.99 -7.94
C ALA A 132 -17.27 10.14 -9.14
N ASP A 133 -16.18 9.38 -8.99
CA ASP A 133 -15.66 8.46 -10.00
C ASP A 133 -16.41 7.11 -10.04
N GLY A 134 -17.43 6.90 -9.20
CA GLY A 134 -18.27 5.70 -9.18
C GLY A 134 -17.62 4.47 -8.53
N GLN A 135 -16.73 4.67 -7.55
CA GLN A 135 -16.11 3.60 -6.76
C GLN A 135 -16.87 3.29 -5.46
#